data_AF-A0A0X3VG31-F1
#
_entry.id   AF-A0A0X3VG31-F1
#
_cell.length_a   1.000
_cell.length_b   1.000
_cell.length_c   1.000
_cell.angle_alpha   90.00
_cell.angle_beta   90.00
_cell.angle_gamma   90.00
#
_symmetry.space_group_name_H-M   'P 1'
#
loop_
_entity.id
_entity.type
_entity.pdbx_description
1 polymer ?
#
loop_
_entity_poly.entity_id
_entity_poly.type
_entity_poly.pdbx_seq_one_letter_code
_entity_poly.pdbx_strand_id
1 'polypeptide(L)'
;MTLTQQFAAEYAKGAVPGMLKAIRTIKRANNGILAGALAASYLHQGHYLVSLGAGLFAWIVPAVFDLAMLSMLTISQTAGMAADAKRAALKVLALVVTISAAVNFAAPGPIGLRIIFALVVGLVAGVEWVAAKIRPDFAAIEAREVEATADVRPARRLDPEVARARAAKAAATRRANQAARAAEDTVRTRSADPTRSRTVKAAERARVRATQDVLEQAELQNFFAAQPLAQPDRSRA
;
A
#
# COMPACT_ATOMS: atom_id res chain seq x y z
N MET A 1 -9.07 20.90 -40.06
CA MET A 1 -9.11 19.85 -39.02
C MET A 1 -8.76 18.53 -39.68
N THR A 2 -7.86 17.75 -39.09
CA THR A 2 -7.57 16.41 -39.61
C THR A 2 -8.71 15.44 -39.25
N LEU A 3 -8.91 14.37 -40.02
CA LEU A 3 -9.88 13.30 -39.72
C LEU A 3 -9.70 12.75 -38.30
N THR A 4 -8.44 12.63 -37.85
CA THR A 4 -8.08 12.26 -36.47
C THR A 4 -8.59 13.25 -35.42
N GLN A 5 -8.54 14.56 -35.70
CA GLN A 5 -9.07 15.59 -34.81
C GLN A 5 -10.61 15.58 -34.77
N GLN A 6 -11.29 15.26 -35.87
CA GLN A 6 -12.75 15.12 -35.91
C GLN A 6 -13.21 13.88 -35.14
N PHE A 7 -12.55 12.73 -35.32
CA PHE A 7 -12.85 11.51 -34.57
C PHE A 7 -12.55 11.65 -33.06
N ALA A 8 -11.41 12.23 -32.69
CA ALA A 8 -11.10 12.50 -31.29
C ALA A 8 -12.14 13.44 -30.66
N ALA A 9 -12.62 14.44 -31.39
CA ALA A 9 -13.67 15.35 -30.93
C ALA A 9 -15.03 14.66 -30.81
N GLU A 10 -15.39 13.74 -31.70
CA GLU A 10 -16.67 13.04 -31.72
C GLU A 10 -16.73 11.91 -30.67
N TYR A 11 -15.63 11.17 -30.49
CA TYR A 11 -15.46 10.19 -29.40
C TYR A 11 -15.43 10.87 -28.02
N ALA A 12 -14.73 11.99 -27.90
CA ALA A 12 -14.74 12.81 -26.68
C ALA A 12 -16.12 13.41 -26.38
N LYS A 13 -16.96 13.64 -27.39
CA LYS A 13 -18.34 14.11 -27.22
C LYS A 13 -19.29 13.02 -26.73
N GLY A 14 -19.11 11.76 -27.17
CA GLY A 14 -20.04 10.66 -26.87
C GLY A 14 -19.63 9.78 -25.68
N ALA A 15 -18.41 9.23 -25.71
CA ALA A 15 -18.00 8.17 -24.77
C ALA A 15 -17.49 8.72 -23.44
N VAL A 16 -16.74 9.84 -23.48
CA VAL A 16 -16.10 10.44 -22.31
C VAL A 16 -17.12 10.93 -21.26
N PRO A 17 -18.22 11.63 -21.62
CA PRO A 17 -19.20 12.09 -20.63
C PRO A 17 -19.92 10.95 -19.93
N GLY A 18 -20.28 9.89 -20.66
CA GLY A 18 -20.91 8.69 -20.12
C GLY A 18 -20.01 7.94 -19.14
N MET A 19 -18.74 7.73 -19.53
CA MET A 19 -17.71 7.13 -18.66
C MET A 19 -17.48 7.96 -17.39
N LEU A 20 -17.31 9.28 -17.51
CA LEU A 20 -17.11 10.16 -16.36
C LEU A 20 -18.34 10.23 -15.44
N LYS A 21 -19.55 10.10 -15.99
CA LYS A 21 -20.78 9.98 -15.19
C LYS A 21 -20.82 8.66 -14.43
N ALA A 22 -20.50 7.54 -15.08
CA ALA A 22 -20.42 6.23 -14.44
C ALA A 22 -19.38 6.21 -13.30
N ILE A 23 -18.18 6.73 -13.53
CA ILE A 23 -17.13 6.85 -12.50
C ILE A 23 -17.62 7.68 -11.31
N ARG A 24 -18.27 8.83 -11.56
CA ARG A 24 -18.82 9.66 -10.47
C ARG A 24 -19.92 8.96 -9.69
N THR A 25 -20.82 8.26 -10.36
CA THR A 25 -21.88 7.48 -9.71
C THR A 25 -21.29 6.37 -8.85
N ILE A 26 -20.33 5.61 -9.37
CA ILE A 26 -19.66 4.54 -8.62
C ILE A 26 -18.92 5.12 -7.41
N LYS A 27 -18.21 6.24 -7.58
CA LYS A 27 -17.51 6.90 -6.46
C LYS A 27 -18.48 7.36 -5.36
N ARG A 28 -19.65 7.89 -5.73
CA ARG A 28 -20.70 8.24 -4.75
C ARG A 28 -21.24 7.01 -4.04
N ALA A 29 -21.50 5.92 -4.77
CA ALA A 29 -21.96 4.67 -4.18
C ALA A 29 -20.93 4.09 -3.20
N ASN A 30 -19.64 4.05 -3.58
CA ASN A 30 -18.56 3.58 -2.71
C ASN A 30 -18.44 4.43 -1.44
N ASN A 31 -18.51 5.76 -1.55
CA ASN A 31 -18.50 6.64 -0.38
C ASN A 31 -19.72 6.40 0.53
N GLY A 32 -20.90 6.12 -0.06
CA GLY A 32 -22.10 5.77 0.70
C GLY A 32 -21.95 4.45 1.45
N ILE A 33 -21.42 3.41 0.80
CA ILE A 33 -21.15 2.11 1.43
C ILE A 33 -20.14 2.28 2.57
N LEU A 34 -19.07 3.04 2.35
CA LEU A 34 -18.07 3.32 3.37
C LEU A 34 -18.69 4.01 4.60
N ALA A 35 -19.45 5.08 4.38
CA ALA A 35 -20.12 5.81 5.45
C ALA A 35 -21.10 4.93 6.23
N GLY A 36 -21.88 4.10 5.52
CA GLY A 36 -22.80 3.15 6.14
C GLY A 36 -22.08 2.08 6.97
N ALA A 37 -20.98 1.54 6.46
CA ALA A 37 -20.18 0.53 7.17
C ALA A 37 -19.54 1.08 8.44
N LEU A 38 -18.97 2.29 8.37
CA LEU A 38 -18.41 2.98 9.53
C LEU A 38 -19.49 3.28 10.57
N ALA A 39 -20.61 3.87 10.16
CA ALA A 39 -21.71 4.16 11.08
C ALA A 39 -22.28 2.91 11.77
N ALA A 40 -22.44 1.81 11.04
CA ALA A 40 -22.89 0.54 11.60
C ALA A 40 -21.88 -0.03 12.60
N SER A 41 -20.59 -0.02 12.27
CA SER A 41 -19.50 -0.44 13.16
C SER A 41 -19.44 0.43 14.42
N TYR A 42 -19.47 1.75 14.25
CA TYR A 42 -19.47 2.73 15.34
C TYR A 42 -20.58 2.47 16.36
N LEU A 43 -21.82 2.34 15.87
CA LEU A 43 -22.97 2.10 16.74
C LEU A 43 -22.86 0.74 17.44
N HIS A 44 -22.45 -0.31 16.72
CA HIS A 44 -22.32 -1.64 17.31
C HIS A 44 -21.25 -1.70 18.40
N GLN A 45 -20.06 -1.16 18.13
CA GLN A 45 -18.98 -1.06 19.11
C GLN A 45 -19.36 -0.16 20.28
N GLY A 46 -20.05 0.95 20.02
CA GLY A 46 -20.52 1.87 21.05
C GLY A 46 -21.49 1.20 22.02
N HIS A 47 -22.51 0.51 21.50
CA HIS A 47 -23.43 -0.25 22.34
C HIS A 47 -22.74 -1.36 23.13
N TYR A 48 -21.77 -2.05 22.52
CA TYR A 48 -20.98 -3.05 23.22
C TYR A 48 -20.15 -2.45 24.37
N LEU A 49 -19.45 -1.34 24.13
CA LEU A 49 -18.66 -0.69 25.17
C LEU A 49 -19.55 -0.09 26.27
N VAL A 50 -20.76 0.38 25.95
CA VAL A 50 -21.75 0.78 26.95
C VAL A 50 -22.13 -0.40 27.84
N SER A 51 -22.35 -1.60 27.28
CA SER A 51 -22.69 -2.78 28.07
C SER A 51 -21.55 -3.26 28.97
N LEU A 52 -20.31 -2.91 28.64
CA LEU A 52 -19.12 -3.11 29.49
C LEU A 52 -18.91 -2.02 30.54
N GLY A 53 -19.76 -0.99 30.58
CA GLY A 53 -19.63 0.11 31.54
C GLY A 53 -18.55 1.12 31.18
N ALA A 54 -18.11 1.22 29.92
CA ALA A 54 -17.06 2.15 29.50
C ALA A 54 -17.45 3.64 29.54
N GLY A 55 -18.70 3.96 29.90
CA GLY A 55 -19.20 5.33 30.01
C GLY A 55 -19.02 6.12 28.72
N LEU A 56 -18.44 7.32 28.81
CA LEU A 56 -18.19 8.19 27.65
C LEU A 56 -17.21 7.57 26.63
N PHE A 57 -16.26 6.74 27.08
CA PHE A 57 -15.29 6.09 26.20
C PHE A 57 -15.95 5.11 25.21
N ALA A 58 -17.17 4.65 25.51
CA ALA A 58 -17.93 3.83 24.58
C ALA A 58 -18.19 4.51 23.25
N TRP A 59 -18.27 5.84 23.23
CA TRP A 59 -18.52 6.62 22.02
C TRP A 59 -17.24 7.22 21.45
N ILE A 60 -16.33 7.66 22.31
CA ILE A 60 -15.07 8.28 21.87
C ILE A 60 -14.18 7.26 21.16
N VAL A 61 -14.01 6.06 21.73
CA VAL A 61 -13.05 5.08 21.20
C VAL A 61 -13.43 4.66 19.77
N PRO A 62 -14.66 4.18 19.48
CA PRO A 62 -15.05 3.85 18.11
C PRO A 62 -14.94 5.03 17.14
N ALA A 63 -15.28 6.26 17.57
CA ALA A 63 -15.14 7.45 16.73
C ALA A 63 -13.68 7.71 16.32
N VAL A 64 -12.73 7.52 17.23
CA VAL A 64 -11.29 7.68 16.93
C VAL A 64 -10.82 6.62 15.93
N PHE A 65 -11.26 5.37 16.06
CA PHE A 65 -10.96 4.31 15.09
C PHE A 65 -11.51 4.65 13.70
N ASP A 66 -12.75 5.14 13.62
CA ASP A 66 -13.37 5.54 12.36
C ASP A 66 -12.68 6.73 11.71
N LEU A 67 -12.35 7.76 12.50
CA LEU A 67 -11.58 8.92 12.02
C LEU A 67 -10.18 8.50 11.53
N ALA A 68 -9.54 7.56 12.22
CA ALA A 68 -8.26 7.00 11.77
C ALA A 68 -8.43 6.24 10.43
N MET A 69 -9.47 5.42 10.27
CA MET A 69 -9.77 4.75 9.00
C MET A 69 -10.00 5.76 7.87
N LEU A 70 -10.83 6.78 8.11
CA LEU A 70 -11.11 7.84 7.13
C LEU A 70 -9.83 8.62 6.76
N SER A 71 -8.99 8.94 7.75
CA SER A 71 -7.71 9.62 7.52
C SER A 71 -6.78 8.79 6.64
N MET A 72 -6.58 7.51 6.97
CA MET A 72 -5.71 6.62 6.18
C MET A 72 -6.24 6.39 4.76
N LEU A 73 -7.56 6.25 4.60
CA LEU A 73 -8.21 6.16 3.29
C LEU A 73 -8.05 7.44 2.47
N THR A 74 -8.16 8.60 3.11
CA THR A 74 -7.94 9.88 2.43
C THR A 74 -6.51 9.97 1.92
N ILE A 75 -5.52 9.57 2.73
CA ILE A 75 -4.11 9.54 2.33
C ILE A 75 -3.87 8.55 1.17
N SER A 76 -4.43 7.33 1.24
CA SER A 76 -4.25 6.32 0.18
C SER A 76 -4.87 6.76 -1.16
N GLN A 77 -6.03 7.42 -1.11
CA GLN A 77 -6.77 7.90 -2.28
C GLN A 77 -6.25 9.22 -2.86
N THR A 78 -5.43 9.97 -2.11
CA THR A 78 -4.89 11.25 -2.59
C THR A 78 -3.94 11.04 -3.78
N ALA A 79 -4.25 11.69 -4.92
CA ALA A 79 -3.41 11.66 -6.10
C ALA A 79 -2.11 12.45 -5.85
N GLY A 80 -0.97 11.94 -6.34
CA GLY A 80 0.33 12.57 -6.13
C GLY A 80 0.95 12.38 -4.74
N MET A 81 0.25 11.73 -3.80
CA MET A 81 0.81 11.39 -2.49
C MET A 81 1.96 10.39 -2.64
N ALA A 82 3.03 10.60 -1.85
CA ALA A 82 4.24 9.81 -1.89
C ALA A 82 3.96 8.30 -1.64
N ALA A 83 4.68 7.44 -2.35
CA ALA A 83 4.38 6.00 -2.36
C ALA A 83 4.64 5.32 -1.01
N ASP A 84 5.61 5.82 -0.25
CA ASP A 84 5.91 5.45 1.13
C ASP A 84 4.76 5.84 2.08
N ALA A 85 4.26 7.08 1.97
CA ALA A 85 3.12 7.55 2.76
C ALA A 85 1.86 6.70 2.48
N LYS A 86 1.60 6.35 1.22
CA LYS A 86 0.50 5.43 0.86
C LYS A 86 0.67 4.05 1.47
N ARG A 87 1.88 3.49 1.42
CA ARG A 87 2.16 2.17 2.01
C ARG A 87 2.03 2.20 3.53
N ALA A 88 2.51 3.26 4.18
CA ALA A 88 2.35 3.45 5.62
C ALA A 88 0.87 3.56 5.99
N ALA A 89 0.10 4.39 5.28
CA ALA A 89 -1.34 4.54 5.49
C ALA A 89 -2.09 3.21 5.32
N LEU A 90 -1.77 2.42 4.30
CA LEU A 90 -2.39 1.10 4.11
C LEU A 90 -2.03 0.10 5.22
N LYS A 91 -0.81 0.13 5.75
CA LYS A 91 -0.42 -0.72 6.90
C LYS A 91 -1.20 -0.34 8.16
N VAL A 92 -1.30 0.96 8.44
CA VAL A 92 -2.06 1.46 9.58
C VAL A 92 -3.54 1.15 9.40
N LEU A 93 -4.10 1.37 8.21
CA LEU A 93 -5.48 1.03 7.87
C LEU A 93 -5.74 -0.46 8.12
N ALA A 94 -4.86 -1.35 7.65
CA ALA A 94 -5.01 -2.78 7.87
C ALA A 94 -5.04 -3.14 9.36
N LEU A 95 -4.17 -2.52 10.17
CA LEU A 95 -4.14 -2.70 11.63
C LEU A 95 -5.45 -2.24 12.28
N VAL A 96 -5.89 -1.02 11.96
CA VAL A 96 -7.11 -0.39 12.53
C VAL A 96 -8.36 -1.19 12.14
N VAL A 97 -8.48 -1.60 10.88
CA VAL A 97 -9.56 -2.47 10.38
C VAL A 97 -9.55 -3.81 11.12
N THR A 98 -8.38 -4.42 11.33
CA THR A 98 -8.27 -5.71 12.03
C THR A 98 -8.72 -5.60 13.49
N ILE A 99 -8.28 -4.56 14.20
CA ILE A 99 -8.71 -4.31 15.59
C ILE A 99 -10.22 -4.06 15.63
N SER A 100 -10.73 -3.21 14.75
CA SER A 100 -12.16 -2.88 14.69
C SER A 100 -13.01 -4.12 14.40
N ALA A 101 -12.59 -4.98 13.47
CA ALA A 101 -13.26 -6.24 13.17
C ALA A 101 -13.22 -7.21 14.37
N ALA A 102 -12.10 -7.28 15.08
CA ALA A 102 -11.97 -8.09 16.28
C ALA A 102 -12.91 -7.62 17.41
N VAL A 103 -13.04 -6.31 17.62
CA VAL A 103 -13.96 -5.74 18.62
C VAL A 103 -15.42 -6.00 18.23
N ASN A 104 -15.78 -5.79 16.95
CA ASN A 104 -17.12 -6.14 16.45
C ASN A 104 -17.40 -7.64 16.61
N PHE A 105 -16.40 -8.49 16.37
CA PHE A 105 -16.53 -9.92 16.61
C PHE A 105 -16.61 -10.24 18.10
N ALA A 106 -15.98 -9.50 19.01
CA ALA A 106 -16.02 -9.77 20.45
C ALA A 106 -17.35 -9.37 21.10
N ALA A 107 -18.11 -8.49 20.46
CA ALA A 107 -19.39 -8.02 20.96
C ALA A 107 -20.39 -9.17 21.25
N PRO A 108 -21.20 -9.06 22.31
CA PRO A 108 -22.15 -10.08 22.69
C PRO A 108 -23.26 -10.21 21.64
N GLY A 109 -23.61 -11.44 21.31
CA GLY A 109 -24.68 -11.74 20.37
C GLY A 109 -24.55 -13.12 19.72
N PRO A 110 -25.56 -13.53 18.92
CA PRO A 110 -25.48 -14.75 18.13
C PRO A 110 -24.26 -14.74 17.21
N ILE A 111 -23.61 -15.89 17.04
CA ILE A 111 -22.36 -15.99 16.28
C ILE A 111 -22.49 -15.46 14.85
N GLY A 112 -23.66 -15.66 14.22
CA GLY A 112 -23.95 -15.11 12.89
C GLY A 112 -23.92 -13.58 12.84
N LEU A 113 -24.45 -12.91 13.87
CA LEU A 113 -24.46 -11.44 13.92
C LEU A 113 -23.04 -10.88 14.12
N ARG A 114 -22.24 -11.53 14.96
CA ARG A 114 -20.83 -11.18 15.22
C ARG A 114 -19.99 -11.29 13.93
N ILE A 115 -20.22 -12.35 13.16
CA ILE A 115 -19.58 -12.53 11.84
C ILE A 115 -20.02 -11.41 10.88
N ILE A 116 -21.32 -11.09 10.81
CA ILE A 116 -21.82 -10.03 9.92
C ILE A 116 -21.17 -8.69 10.24
N PHE A 117 -21.11 -8.26 11.50
CA PHE A 117 -20.48 -6.98 11.86
C PHE A 117 -18.97 -6.97 11.62
N ALA A 118 -18.27 -8.08 11.86
CA ALA A 118 -16.85 -8.20 11.48
C ALA A 118 -16.66 -8.07 9.95
N LEU A 119 -17.55 -8.66 9.15
CA LEU A 119 -17.54 -8.55 7.69
C LEU A 119 -17.88 -7.12 7.21
N VAL A 120 -18.78 -6.41 7.89
CA VAL A 120 -19.09 -5.00 7.58
C VAL A 120 -17.83 -4.13 7.73
N VAL A 121 -17.01 -4.37 8.75
CA VAL A 121 -15.70 -3.69 8.87
C VAL A 121 -14.75 -4.13 7.76
N GLY A 122 -14.71 -5.42 7.43
CA GLY A 122 -13.92 -5.93 6.30
C GLY A 122 -14.32 -5.30 4.94
N LEU A 123 -15.60 -4.95 4.77
CA LEU A 123 -16.11 -4.28 3.57
C LEU A 123 -15.43 -2.92 3.36
N VAL A 124 -15.02 -2.20 4.41
CA VAL A 124 -14.25 -0.95 4.30
C VAL A 124 -12.95 -1.18 3.50
N ALA A 125 -12.20 -2.23 3.83
CA ALA A 125 -11.00 -2.61 3.10
C ALA A 125 -11.30 -3.13 1.69
N GLY A 126 -12.41 -3.87 1.53
CA GLY A 126 -12.86 -4.37 0.23
C GLY A 126 -13.22 -3.24 -0.75
N VAL A 127 -13.98 -2.24 -0.30
CA VAL A 127 -14.35 -1.06 -1.09
C VAL A 127 -13.11 -0.27 -1.50
N GLU A 128 -12.13 -0.13 -0.62
CA GLU A 128 -10.85 0.53 -0.95
C GLU A 128 -10.07 -0.23 -2.03
N TRP A 129 -10.00 -1.57 -1.91
CA TRP A 129 -9.35 -2.40 -2.91
C TRP A 129 -10.00 -2.25 -4.30
N VAL A 130 -11.34 -2.23 -4.35
CA VAL A 130 -12.08 -1.99 -5.60
C VAL A 130 -11.84 -0.56 -6.11
N ALA A 131 -11.91 0.45 -5.23
CA ALA A 131 -11.70 1.85 -5.62
C ALA A 131 -10.31 2.09 -6.23
N ALA A 132 -9.28 1.42 -5.71
CA ALA A 132 -7.92 1.49 -6.27
C ALA A 132 -7.80 0.92 -7.70
N LYS A 133 -8.72 0.04 -8.09
CA LYS A 133 -8.80 -0.60 -9.42
C LYS A 133 -9.62 0.19 -10.44
N ILE A 134 -10.53 1.06 -9.99
CA ILE A 134 -11.32 1.92 -10.87
C ILE A 134 -10.45 3.10 -11.31
N ARG A 135 -9.60 2.86 -12.31
CA ARG A 135 -8.88 3.90 -13.05
C ARG A 135 -9.45 3.97 -14.47
N PRO A 136 -9.55 5.15 -15.09
CA PRO A 136 -9.81 5.23 -16.52
C PRO A 136 -8.72 4.42 -17.22
N ASP A 137 -9.12 3.40 -17.97
CA ASP A 137 -8.18 2.60 -18.75
C ASP A 137 -7.81 3.39 -20.00
N PHE A 138 -6.84 4.29 -19.84
CA PHE A 138 -6.31 5.09 -20.94
C PHE A 138 -5.69 4.21 -22.03
N ALA A 139 -5.25 2.98 -21.71
CA ALA A 139 -4.72 2.03 -22.68
C ALA A 139 -5.83 1.35 -23.50
N ALA A 140 -6.99 1.05 -22.91
CA ALA A 140 -8.16 0.59 -23.66
C ALA A 140 -8.78 1.70 -24.54
N ILE A 141 -8.68 2.96 -24.10
CA ILE A 141 -9.06 4.12 -24.93
C ILE A 141 -8.13 4.22 -26.15
N GLU A 142 -6.82 4.09 -25.94
CA GLU A 142 -5.80 4.13 -27.01
C GLU A 142 -5.87 2.89 -27.93
N ALA A 143 -6.15 1.69 -27.40
CA ALA A 143 -6.32 0.47 -28.20
C ALA A 143 -7.56 0.54 -29.12
N ARG A 144 -8.67 1.12 -28.65
CA ARG A 144 -9.86 1.35 -29.49
C ARG A 144 -9.67 2.48 -30.50
N GLU A 145 -8.80 3.44 -30.22
CA GLU A 145 -8.35 4.42 -31.21
C GLU A 145 -7.59 3.72 -32.35
N VAL A 146 -6.71 2.76 -32.03
CA VAL A 146 -5.98 1.97 -33.03
C VAL A 146 -6.91 1.09 -33.87
N GLU A 147 -7.90 0.42 -33.27
CA GLU A 147 -8.89 -0.41 -34.00
C GLU A 147 -9.76 0.43 -34.94
N ALA A 148 -10.28 1.58 -34.48
CA ALA A 148 -11.10 2.46 -35.33
C ALA A 148 -10.29 3.13 -36.46
N THR A 149 -9.00 3.38 -36.24
CA THR A 149 -8.11 3.94 -37.28
C THR A 149 -7.62 2.88 -38.26
N ALA A 150 -7.66 1.59 -37.90
CA ALA A 150 -7.27 0.48 -38.76
C ALA A 150 -8.28 0.25 -39.91
N ASP A 151 -9.58 0.45 -39.65
CA ASP A 151 -10.63 0.32 -40.68
C ASP A 151 -10.61 1.44 -41.75
N VAL A 152 -9.99 2.58 -41.47
CA VAL A 152 -9.97 3.75 -42.38
C VAL A 152 -8.63 3.90 -43.10
N ARG A 153 -7.62 3.09 -42.80
CA ARG A 153 -6.29 3.22 -43.41
C ARG A 153 -6.20 2.33 -44.67
N PRO A 154 -6.26 2.87 -45.91
CA PRO A 154 -5.87 2.08 -47.07
C PRO A 154 -4.42 1.64 -46.85
N ALA A 155 -4.17 0.36 -47.06
CA ALA A 155 -2.87 -0.27 -46.87
C ALA A 155 -1.80 0.43 -47.71
N ARG A 156 -1.18 1.47 -47.14
CA ARG A 156 0.00 2.11 -47.73
C ARG A 156 1.14 1.13 -47.54
N ARG A 157 1.39 0.31 -48.56
CA ARG A 157 2.57 -0.57 -48.63
C ARG A 157 3.79 0.29 -48.32
N LEU A 158 4.44 0.02 -47.19
CA LEU A 158 5.77 0.57 -46.94
C LEU A 158 6.70 -0.01 -48.01
N ASP A 159 7.57 0.85 -48.54
CA ASP A 159 8.66 0.46 -49.41
C ASP A 159 9.44 -0.69 -48.74
N PRO A 160 9.64 -1.86 -49.41
CA PRO A 160 10.21 -3.06 -48.81
C PRO A 160 11.58 -2.84 -48.15
N GLU A 161 12.34 -1.85 -48.59
CA GLU A 161 13.64 -1.49 -48.02
C GLU A 161 13.49 -0.82 -46.63
N VAL A 162 12.51 0.07 -46.47
CA VAL A 162 12.20 0.74 -45.21
C VAL A 162 11.61 -0.24 -44.20
N ALA A 163 10.83 -1.21 -44.66
CA ALA A 163 10.31 -2.29 -43.82
C ALA A 163 11.43 -3.17 -43.26
N ARG A 164 12.42 -3.53 -44.08
CA ARG A 164 13.61 -4.30 -43.65
C ARG A 164 14.48 -3.53 -42.66
N ALA A 165 14.71 -2.24 -42.90
CA ALA A 165 15.47 -1.38 -41.98
C ALA A 165 14.80 -1.25 -40.61
N ARG A 166 13.48 -1.11 -40.57
CA ARG A 166 12.71 -1.05 -39.31
C ARG A 166 12.67 -2.39 -38.58
N ALA A 167 12.54 -3.50 -39.30
CA ALA A 167 12.61 -4.84 -38.72
C ALA A 167 13.98 -5.13 -38.11
N ALA A 168 15.08 -4.73 -38.78
CA ALA A 168 16.43 -4.85 -38.27
C ALA A 168 16.64 -4.02 -36.99
N LYS A 169 16.15 -2.77 -36.97
CA LYS A 169 16.22 -1.91 -35.78
C LYS A 169 15.40 -2.46 -34.61
N ALA A 170 14.20 -2.98 -34.86
CA ALA A 170 13.36 -3.60 -33.84
C ALA A 170 13.99 -4.91 -33.29
N ALA A 171 14.63 -5.71 -34.14
CA ALA A 171 15.37 -6.90 -33.72
C ALA A 171 16.59 -6.53 -32.85
N ALA A 172 17.31 -5.46 -33.20
CA ALA A 172 18.42 -4.95 -32.40
C ALA A 172 17.96 -4.47 -31.01
N THR A 173 16.86 -3.71 -30.93
CA THR A 173 16.29 -3.27 -29.65
C THR A 173 15.81 -4.45 -28.79
N ARG A 174 15.19 -5.48 -29.40
CA ARG A 174 14.77 -6.69 -28.67
C ARG A 174 15.96 -7.46 -28.12
N ARG A 175 17.05 -7.60 -28.88
CA ARG A 175 18.28 -8.26 -28.41
C ARG A 175 18.95 -7.48 -27.27
N ALA A 176 18.99 -6.14 -27.36
CA ALA A 176 19.51 -5.29 -26.30
C ALA A 176 18.70 -5.43 -25.00
N ASN A 177 17.37 -5.44 -25.09
CA ASN A 177 16.50 -5.61 -23.93
C ASN A 177 16.56 -7.02 -23.33
N GLN A 178 16.75 -8.06 -24.15
CA GLN A 178 16.96 -9.42 -23.66
C GLN A 178 18.32 -9.58 -22.96
N ALA A 179 19.37 -8.95 -23.50
CA ALA A 179 20.68 -8.93 -22.85
C ALA A 179 20.66 -8.18 -21.51
N ALA A 180 19.93 -7.06 -21.43
CA ALA A 180 19.74 -6.31 -20.19
C ALA A 180 18.99 -7.14 -19.12
N ARG A 181 17.92 -7.84 -19.51
CA ARG A 181 17.17 -8.72 -18.59
C ARG A 181 18.00 -9.92 -18.13
N ALA A 182 18.79 -10.53 -19.02
CA ALA A 182 19.69 -11.61 -18.65
C ALA A 182 20.78 -11.15 -17.67
N ALA A 183 21.31 -9.94 -17.84
CA ALA A 183 22.25 -9.35 -16.89
C ALA A 183 21.61 -9.09 -15.51
N GLU A 184 20.37 -8.59 -15.47
CA GLU A 184 19.60 -8.39 -14.22
C GLU A 184 19.34 -9.72 -13.50
N ASP A 185 18.96 -10.77 -14.23
CA ASP A 185 18.73 -12.10 -13.64
C ASP A 185 20.02 -12.74 -13.10
N THR A 186 21.17 -12.47 -13.74
CA THR A 186 22.48 -12.93 -13.28
C THR A 186 22.90 -12.21 -11.99
N VAL A 187 22.63 -10.91 -11.88
CA VAL A 187 22.87 -10.14 -10.63
C VAL A 187 21.94 -10.62 -9.52
N ARG A 188 20.66 -10.91 -9.85
CA ARG A 188 19.67 -11.42 -8.90
C ARG A 188 20.03 -12.80 -8.36
N THR A 189 20.54 -13.70 -9.20
CA THR A 189 20.99 -15.04 -8.77
C THR A 189 22.28 -14.97 -7.96
N ARG A 190 23.24 -14.09 -8.29
CA ARG A 190 24.45 -13.87 -7.47
C ARG A 190 24.14 -13.27 -6.09
N SER A 191 23.07 -12.50 -5.99
CA SER A 191 22.56 -11.91 -4.74
C SER A 191 21.74 -12.91 -3.90
N ALA A 192 21.30 -14.01 -4.52
CA ALA A 192 20.46 -15.02 -3.89
C ALA A 192 21.26 -16.19 -3.30
N ASP A 193 22.60 -16.15 -3.27
CA ASP A 193 23.41 -17.17 -2.61
C ASP A 193 23.15 -17.15 -1.08
N PRO A 194 22.44 -18.17 -0.54
CA PRO A 194 22.01 -18.19 0.85
C PRO A 194 23.20 -18.31 1.82
N THR A 195 24.34 -18.79 1.34
CA THR A 195 25.57 -19.01 2.10
C THR A 195 26.29 -17.68 2.38
N ARG A 196 26.29 -16.76 1.40
CA ARG A 196 26.87 -15.43 1.54
C ARG A 196 26.00 -14.51 2.40
N SER A 197 24.68 -14.61 2.28
CA SER A 197 23.75 -13.83 3.13
C SER A 197 23.84 -14.24 4.62
N ARG A 198 24.02 -15.53 4.90
CA ARG A 198 24.18 -16.05 6.27
C ARG A 198 25.52 -15.67 6.89
N THR A 199 26.62 -15.73 6.13
CA THR A 199 27.96 -15.34 6.61
C THR A 199 28.06 -13.86 6.89
N VAL A 200 27.46 -13.00 6.04
CA VAL A 200 27.42 -11.55 6.28
C VAL A 200 26.56 -11.22 7.50
N LYS A 201 25.36 -11.81 7.63
CA LYS A 201 24.50 -11.61 8.83
C LYS A 201 25.13 -12.15 10.12
N ALA A 202 25.89 -13.25 10.04
CA ALA A 202 26.62 -13.78 11.20
C ALA A 202 27.77 -12.85 11.61
N ALA A 203 28.54 -12.35 10.65
CA ALA A 203 29.61 -11.39 10.91
C ALA A 203 29.09 -10.06 11.48
N GLU A 204 27.93 -9.59 11.01
CA GLU A 204 27.29 -8.37 11.52
C GLU A 204 26.79 -8.55 12.96
N ARG A 205 26.18 -9.70 13.28
CA ARG A 205 25.78 -10.04 14.66
C ARG A 205 26.98 -10.18 15.61
N ALA A 206 28.10 -10.73 15.12
CA ALA A 206 29.33 -10.83 15.90
C ALA A 206 29.93 -9.44 16.21
N ARG A 207 29.87 -8.51 15.26
CA ARG A 207 30.30 -7.12 15.47
C ARG A 207 29.44 -6.40 16.49
N VAL A 208 28.11 -6.53 16.40
CA VAL A 208 27.18 -5.90 17.35
C VAL A 208 27.41 -6.42 18.77
N ARG A 209 27.64 -7.72 18.94
CA ARG A 209 27.98 -8.31 20.25
C ARG A 209 29.30 -7.79 20.80
N ALA A 210 30.35 -7.75 19.98
CA ALA A 210 31.63 -7.19 20.40
C ALA A 210 31.51 -5.72 20.83
N THR A 211 30.68 -4.92 20.17
CA THR A 211 30.43 -3.54 20.57
C THR A 211 29.64 -3.46 21.88
N GLN A 212 28.67 -4.35 22.12
CA GLN A 212 27.95 -4.42 23.39
C GLN A 212 28.87 -4.83 24.55
N ASP A 213 29.73 -5.83 24.36
CA ASP A 213 30.66 -6.29 25.39
C ASP A 213 31.65 -5.18 25.80
N VAL A 214 32.09 -4.36 24.83
CA VAL A 214 32.96 -3.19 25.10
C VAL A 214 32.21 -2.10 25.88
N LEU A 215 30.93 -1.86 25.57
CA LEU A 215 30.10 -0.90 26.29
C LEU A 215 29.82 -1.36 27.73
N GLU A 216 29.50 -2.64 27.94
CA GLU A 216 29.29 -3.20 29.28
C GLU A 216 30.58 -3.16 30.11
N GLN A 217 31.74 -3.42 29.52
CA GLN A 217 33.02 -3.28 30.21
C GLN A 217 33.32 -1.82 30.60
N ALA A 218 33.00 -0.86 29.73
CA ALA A 218 33.14 0.56 30.05
C ALA A 218 32.19 1.01 31.18
N GLU A 219 30.95 0.50 31.19
CA GLU A 219 30.00 0.76 32.28
C GLU A 219 30.45 0.16 33.61
N LEU A 220 30.97 -1.07 33.60
CA LEU A 220 31.52 -1.72 34.80
C LEU A 220 32.73 -0.96 35.34
N GLN A 221 33.66 -0.53 34.49
CA GLN A 221 34.80 0.27 34.92
C GLN A 221 34.37 1.60 35.56
N ASN A 222 33.38 2.28 34.97
CA ASN A 222 32.82 3.50 35.55
C ASN A 222 32.12 3.25 36.90
N PHE A 223 31.43 2.11 37.05
CA PHE A 223 30.80 1.72 38.30
C PHE A 223 31.82 1.47 39.42
N PHE A 224 32.92 0.77 39.13
CA PHE A 224 33.99 0.52 40.11
C PHE A 224 34.82 1.78 40.42
N ALA A 225 34.99 2.69 39.46
CA ALA A 225 35.66 3.97 39.69
C ALA A 225 34.83 4.94 40.55
N ALA A 226 33.50 4.79 40.57
CA ALA A 226 32.59 5.63 41.34
C ALA A 226 32.37 5.17 42.79
N GLN A 227 32.95 4.04 43.23
CA GLN A 227 32.93 3.65 44.64
C GLN A 227 34.04 4.39 45.40
N PRO A 228 33.71 5.31 46.33
CA PRO A 228 34.73 5.91 47.18
C PRO A 228 35.31 4.83 48.09
N LEU A 229 36.62 4.61 47.97
CA LEU A 229 37.39 3.77 48.87
C LEU A 229 37.16 4.26 50.30
N ALA A 230 36.45 3.47 51.11
CA ALA A 230 36.31 3.72 52.53
C ALA A 230 37.72 3.75 53.16
N GLN A 231 38.17 4.95 53.54
CA GLN A 231 39.41 5.12 54.27
C GLN A 231 39.31 4.34 55.59
N PRO A 232 40.25 3.44 55.90
CA PRO A 232 40.28 2.81 57.21
C PRO A 232 40.66 3.85 58.26
N ASP A 233 39.75 4.10 59.18
CA ASP A 233 39.90 4.97 60.35
C ASP A 233 41.10 4.51 61.20
N ARG A 234 42.23 5.21 61.04
CA ARG A 234 43.42 5.04 61.88
C ARG A 234 43.36 6.03 63.04
N SER A 235 42.50 5.76 64.03
CA SER A 235 42.51 6.52 65.29
C SER A 235 42.12 5.68 66.51
N ARG A 236 42.85 4.58 66.76
CA ARG A 236 42.97 3.99 68.10
C ARG A 236 44.40 3.49 68.34
N ALA A 237 45.21 4.36 68.93
CA ALA A 237 46.38 4.03 69.74
C ALA A 237 46.43 5.08 70.86
#